data_AF-A0A2Z6IGA8-F1
#
_entry.id   AF-A0A2Z6IGA8-F1
#
_cell.length_a   1.000
_cell.length_b   1.000
_cell.length_c   1.000
_cell.angle_alpha   90.00
_cell.angle_beta   90.00
_cell.angle_gamma   90.00
#
_symmetry.space_group_name_H-M   'P 1'
#
loop_
_entity.id
_entity.type
_entity.pdbx_description
1 polymer ?
#
loop_
_entity_poly.entity_id
_entity_poly.type
_entity_poly.pdbx_seq_one_letter_code
_entity_poly.pdbx_strand_id
1 'polypeptide(L)'
;MRTCARLLALRLFVSECGTSPASTVPPMLRRRLSPLGRLAAAAALPAPTDVAADDPVERAARASDTAWVFASRRADIARAVEEMRNIRAGEGVSPAHFATSVHNGIEALLSIAARHTGAETAVAGGLFTAEAGFEAAVGLLSEYPRVLLLVADEAPESVFGEKSAPAFAGAMLLARAKPEAARTICETGAPEGEPLVALFTRPRAEDETIDARLTEPAGALSALREVFAWLEEEDTPLLTRCDRRVAHVWTKTKAFCDDFDSAETPEAPESARVR
;
A
#
# COMPACT_ATOMS: atom_id res chain seq x y z
N MET A 1 -8.79 -0.53 -20.15
CA MET A 1 -8.23 -1.81 -19.68
C MET A 1 -8.98 -2.19 -18.43
N ARG A 2 -9.41 -3.44 -18.26
CA ARG A 2 -10.11 -3.90 -17.05
C ARG A 2 -9.13 -4.77 -16.26
N THR A 3 -8.74 -4.33 -15.07
CA THR A 3 -7.81 -5.06 -14.20
C THR A 3 -8.59 -5.69 -13.06
N CYS A 4 -8.45 -7.00 -12.86
CA CYS A 4 -9.12 -7.73 -11.80
C CYS A 4 -8.15 -8.72 -11.16
N ALA A 5 -8.18 -8.79 -9.83
CA ALA A 5 -7.42 -9.72 -9.04
C ALA A 5 -8.29 -10.33 -7.94
N ARG A 6 -7.88 -11.51 -7.51
CA ARG A 6 -8.34 -12.10 -6.26
C ARG A 6 -7.49 -11.58 -5.11
N LEU A 7 -8.14 -11.08 -4.06
CA LEU A 7 -7.49 -10.60 -2.85
C LEU A 7 -7.35 -11.77 -1.87
N LEU A 8 -6.11 -12.14 -1.53
CA LEU A 8 -5.80 -13.25 -0.62
C LEU A 8 -5.61 -12.81 0.82
N ALA A 9 -5.10 -11.59 1.03
CA ALA A 9 -4.85 -11.00 2.33
C ALA A 9 -4.70 -9.47 2.20
N LEU A 10 -5.07 -8.75 3.25
CA LEU A 10 -4.94 -7.31 3.38
C LEU A 10 -4.34 -6.98 4.75
N ARG A 11 -3.38 -6.06 4.79
CA ARG A 11 -2.87 -5.46 6.02
C ARG A 11 -2.89 -3.94 5.88
N LEU A 12 -3.28 -3.23 6.93
CA LEU A 12 -3.28 -1.77 6.98
C LEU A 12 -2.70 -1.28 8.31
N PHE A 13 -1.78 -0.33 8.22
CA PHE A 13 -1.16 0.33 9.36
C PHE A 13 -1.24 1.84 9.16
N VAL A 14 -1.88 2.52 10.11
CA VAL A 14 -1.99 3.98 10.13
C VAL A 14 -1.24 4.49 11.36
N SER A 15 -0.37 5.48 11.17
CA SER A 15 0.38 6.12 12.24
C SER A 15 -0.13 7.55 12.43
N GLU A 16 -0.74 7.80 13.59
CA GLU A 16 -1.04 9.17 14.00
C GLU A 16 0.25 9.85 14.46
N CYS A 17 0.58 10.99 13.84
CA CYS A 17 1.64 11.91 14.26
C CYS A 17 2.96 11.21 14.69
N GLY A 18 3.50 10.33 13.85
CA GLY A 18 4.84 9.75 14.03
C GLY A 18 4.97 8.61 15.06
N THR A 19 3.88 8.11 15.63
CA THR A 19 3.92 6.89 16.45
C THR A 19 3.99 5.65 15.55
N SER A 20 5.20 5.16 15.32
CA SER A 20 5.45 3.94 14.55
C SER A 20 5.18 2.69 15.41
N PRO A 21 4.62 1.60 14.85
CA PRO A 21 4.67 0.27 15.46
C PRO A 21 6.12 -0.26 15.44
N ALA A 22 7.03 0.43 16.13
CA ALA A 22 8.47 0.21 16.09
C ALA A 22 8.89 -1.14 16.69
N SER A 23 8.00 -1.81 17.43
CA SER A 23 8.25 -3.14 17.99
C SER A 23 8.33 -4.23 16.92
N THR A 24 7.80 -4.02 15.70
CA THR A 24 7.65 -5.10 14.71
C THR A 24 8.83 -5.32 13.76
N VAL A 25 9.80 -4.41 13.73
CA VAL A 25 10.86 -4.44 12.71
C VAL A 25 12.20 -4.83 13.35
N PRO A 26 13.03 -5.72 12.77
CA PRO A 26 14.32 -6.09 13.36
C PRO A 26 15.23 -4.88 13.66
N PRO A 27 15.95 -4.85 14.80
CA PRO A 27 16.69 -3.66 15.25
C PRO A 27 17.66 -3.06 14.23
N MET A 28 18.37 -3.89 13.46
CA MET A 28 19.31 -3.42 12.43
C MET A 28 18.59 -2.80 11.24
N LEU A 29 17.47 -3.38 10.82
CA LEU A 29 16.64 -2.84 9.73
C LEU A 29 15.98 -1.53 10.15
N ARG A 30 15.49 -1.43 11.40
CA ARG A 30 14.93 -0.19 11.96
C ARG A 30 15.84 1.01 11.85
N ARG A 31 17.15 0.83 12.07
CA ARG A 31 18.15 1.91 11.98
C ARG A 31 18.37 2.40 10.56
N ARG A 32 18.09 1.56 9.56
CA ARG A 32 18.27 1.89 8.14
C ARG A 32 17.04 2.51 7.49
N LEU A 33 15.87 2.36 8.09
CA LEU A 33 14.58 2.83 7.57
C LEU A 33 14.16 4.19 8.14
N SER A 34 13.52 5.02 7.31
CA SER A 34 12.75 6.20 7.73
C SER A 34 11.50 5.81 8.53
N PRO A 35 10.77 6.77 9.14
CA PRO A 35 9.45 6.51 9.70
C PRO A 35 8.51 5.79 8.73
N LEU A 36 8.41 6.26 7.48
CA LEU A 36 7.63 5.61 6.42
C LEU A 36 8.13 4.18 6.14
N GLY A 37 9.44 4.01 5.99
CA GLY A 37 10.03 2.68 5.76
C GLY A 37 9.72 1.70 6.89
N ARG A 38 9.67 2.15 8.15
CA ARG A 38 9.27 1.31 9.29
C ARG A 38 7.79 0.93 9.26
N LEU A 39 6.91 1.81 8.79
CA LEU A 39 5.50 1.46 8.56
C LEU A 39 5.35 0.45 7.43
N ALA A 40 6.06 0.65 6.32
CA ALA A 40 6.10 -0.29 5.21
C ALA A 40 6.61 -1.67 5.64
N ALA A 41 7.65 -1.70 6.49
CA ALA A 41 8.15 -2.93 7.09
C ALA A 41 7.08 -3.63 7.95
N ALA A 42 6.33 -2.90 8.79
CA ALA A 42 5.26 -3.49 9.58
C ALA A 42 4.15 -4.11 8.71
N ALA A 43 3.85 -3.51 7.55
CA ALA A 43 2.88 -4.04 6.60
C ALA A 43 3.36 -5.32 5.89
N ALA A 44 4.63 -5.37 5.46
CA ALA A 44 5.14 -6.41 4.57
C ALA A 44 5.94 -7.54 5.25
N LEU A 45 6.50 -7.30 6.44
CA LEU A 45 7.43 -8.20 7.11
C LEU A 45 6.83 -8.82 8.38
N PRO A 46 7.45 -9.90 8.91
CA PRO A 46 7.02 -10.55 10.14
C PRO A 46 6.94 -9.62 11.34
N ALA A 47 5.87 -9.75 12.12
CA ALA A 47 5.90 -9.35 13.51
C ALA A 47 6.90 -10.25 14.27
N PRO A 48 7.74 -9.71 15.17
CA PRO A 48 8.63 -10.46 16.02
C PRO A 48 7.81 -10.97 17.20
N THR A 49 6.96 -11.94 16.92
CA THR A 49 6.33 -12.79 17.93
C THR A 49 7.02 -14.14 17.89
N ASP A 50 7.29 -14.72 19.06
CA ASP A 50 7.90 -16.06 19.22
C ASP A 50 6.99 -17.21 18.73
N VAL A 51 5.81 -16.86 18.23
CA VAL A 51 4.90 -17.77 17.53
C VAL A 51 5.06 -17.46 16.05
N ALA A 52 5.66 -18.39 15.31
CA ALA A 52 5.63 -18.36 13.85
C ALA A 52 4.17 -18.55 13.41
N ALA A 53 3.41 -17.47 13.38
CA ALA A 53 2.12 -17.46 12.73
C ALA A 53 2.36 -17.73 11.25
N ASP A 54 1.62 -18.68 10.67
CA ASP A 54 1.68 -19.02 9.25
C ASP A 54 1.00 -17.93 8.40
N ASP A 55 1.51 -16.71 8.48
CA ASP A 55 0.89 -15.57 7.83
C ASP A 55 1.11 -15.60 6.30
N PRO A 56 0.04 -15.48 5.50
CA PRO A 56 0.13 -15.57 4.05
C PRO A 56 0.94 -14.44 3.40
N VAL A 57 0.89 -13.22 3.94
CA VAL A 57 1.69 -12.07 3.47
C VAL A 57 3.16 -12.32 3.73
N GLU A 58 3.51 -12.81 4.92
CA GLU A 58 4.90 -13.08 5.29
C GLU A 58 5.53 -14.23 4.48
N ARG A 59 4.76 -15.30 4.24
CA ARG A 59 5.22 -16.37 3.33
C ARG A 59 5.44 -15.83 1.93
N ALA A 60 4.49 -15.04 1.41
CA ALA A 60 4.57 -14.48 0.07
C ALA A 60 5.74 -13.49 -0.05
N ALA A 61 6.00 -12.68 0.97
CA ALA A 61 7.13 -11.76 1.04
C ALA A 61 8.49 -12.46 0.85
N ARG A 62 8.63 -13.71 1.31
CA ARG A 62 9.87 -14.51 1.17
C ARG A 62 9.92 -15.37 -0.09
N ALA A 63 8.79 -15.56 -0.77
CA ALA A 63 8.69 -16.49 -1.89
C ALA A 63 9.19 -15.84 -3.18
N SER A 64 10.12 -16.49 -3.89
CA SER A 64 10.69 -15.99 -5.14
C SER A 64 9.71 -15.99 -6.32
N ASP A 65 8.58 -16.70 -6.20
CA ASP A 65 7.51 -16.75 -7.20
C ASP A 65 6.41 -15.70 -6.97
N THR A 66 6.57 -14.84 -5.96
CA THR A 66 5.65 -13.73 -5.69
C THR A 66 6.32 -12.44 -6.14
N ALA A 67 5.79 -11.74 -7.14
CA ALA A 67 6.35 -10.44 -7.48
C ALA A 67 5.95 -9.37 -6.46
N TRP A 68 6.77 -8.35 -6.28
CA TRP A 68 6.48 -7.19 -5.45
C TRP A 68 6.15 -5.98 -6.32
N VAL A 69 5.18 -5.19 -5.86
CA VAL A 69 4.92 -3.86 -6.39
C VAL A 69 4.96 -2.89 -5.22
N PHE A 70 5.91 -1.96 -5.21
CA PHE A 70 5.89 -0.83 -4.28
C PHE A 70 5.21 0.38 -4.90
N ALA A 71 4.11 0.82 -4.32
CA ALA A 71 3.36 1.98 -4.78
C ALA A 71 3.40 3.10 -3.72
N SER A 72 4.01 4.22 -4.10
CA SER A 72 4.12 5.40 -3.25
C SER A 72 4.06 6.65 -4.10
N ARG A 73 3.39 7.70 -3.64
CA ARG A 73 3.34 8.97 -4.38
C ARG A 73 4.70 9.65 -4.37
N ARG A 74 5.43 9.53 -3.26
CA ARG A 74 6.66 10.29 -2.99
C ARG A 74 7.82 9.45 -2.45
N ALA A 75 7.59 8.19 -2.13
CA ALA A 75 8.53 7.33 -1.42
C ALA A 75 9.14 8.05 -0.21
N ASP A 76 10.43 7.85 0.04
CA ASP A 76 11.18 8.48 1.13
C ASP A 76 11.66 9.90 0.77
N ILE A 77 10.71 10.78 0.41
CA ILE A 77 11.03 12.15 -0.03
C ILE A 77 11.72 12.96 1.07
N ALA A 78 11.48 12.63 2.34
CA ALA A 78 12.13 13.26 3.49
C ALA A 78 13.66 13.12 3.39
N ARG A 79 14.17 11.93 3.06
CA ARG A 79 15.62 11.70 2.84
C ARG A 79 16.17 12.50 1.68
N ALA A 80 15.45 12.55 0.56
CA ALA A 80 15.88 13.33 -0.59
C ALA A 80 15.99 14.84 -0.25
N VAL A 81 15.05 15.36 0.54
CA VAL A 81 15.06 16.75 1.01
C VAL A 81 16.20 17.00 2.00
N GLU A 82 16.46 16.08 2.93
CA GLU A 82 17.58 16.16 3.86
C GLU A 82 18.92 16.23 3.11
N GLU A 83 19.14 15.37 2.12
CA GLU A 83 20.37 15.41 1.31
C GLU A 83 20.51 16.74 0.54
N MET A 84 19.42 17.29 0.01
CA MET A 84 19.45 18.62 -0.61
C MET A 84 19.81 19.74 0.39
N ARG A 85 19.37 19.64 1.65
CA ARG A 85 19.75 20.58 2.72
C ARG A 85 21.24 20.46 3.05
N ASN A 86 21.76 19.24 3.16
CA ASN A 86 23.17 18.97 3.44
C ASN A 86 24.08 19.55 2.34
N ILE A 87 23.71 19.36 1.06
CA ILE A 87 24.40 19.97 -0.08
C ILE A 87 24.40 21.49 0.04
N ARG A 88 23.24 22.10 0.34
CA ARG A 88 23.13 23.55 0.52
C ARG A 88 23.98 24.08 1.68
N ALA A 89 24.12 23.30 2.75
CA ALA A 89 24.93 23.65 3.92
C ALA A 89 26.44 23.42 3.71
N GLY A 90 26.85 22.79 2.60
CA GLY A 90 28.25 22.43 2.35
C GLY A 90 28.72 21.17 3.08
N GLU A 91 27.80 20.37 3.61
CA GLU A 91 28.07 19.15 4.39
C GLU A 91 28.28 17.91 3.49
N GLY A 92 28.02 18.05 2.18
CA GLY A 92 28.16 16.97 1.20
C GLY A 92 26.91 16.07 1.15
N VAL A 93 27.10 14.85 0.62
CA VAL A 93 26.04 13.84 0.47
C VAL A 93 26.46 12.58 1.22
N SER A 94 25.56 12.02 2.03
CA SER A 94 25.79 10.74 2.69
C SER A 94 25.56 9.60 1.69
N PRO A 95 26.57 8.76 1.37
CA PRO A 95 26.38 7.65 0.44
C PRO A 95 25.28 6.69 0.87
N ALA A 96 25.15 6.47 2.19
CA ALA A 96 24.14 5.58 2.75
C ALA A 96 22.72 6.13 2.61
N HIS A 97 22.54 7.44 2.78
CA HIS A 97 21.23 8.07 2.62
C HIS A 97 20.84 8.20 1.16
N PHE A 98 21.78 8.63 0.31
CA PHE A 98 21.57 8.74 -1.14
C PHE A 98 21.20 7.40 -1.77
N ALA A 99 21.82 6.30 -1.35
CA ALA A 99 21.46 4.95 -1.84
C ALA A 99 20.00 4.55 -1.55
N THR A 100 19.37 5.19 -0.56
CA THR A 100 17.98 4.93 -0.15
C THR A 100 17.01 6.04 -0.54
N SER A 101 17.48 7.13 -1.18
CA SER A 101 16.65 8.27 -1.58
C SER A 101 15.96 8.06 -2.94
N VAL A 102 16.25 6.96 -3.63
CA VAL A 102 15.56 6.55 -4.85
C VAL A 102 14.15 6.02 -4.53
N HIS A 103 13.24 6.07 -5.50
CA HIS A 103 11.82 5.73 -5.30
C HIS A 103 11.60 4.33 -4.73
N ASN A 104 12.38 3.36 -5.19
CA ASN A 104 12.32 1.97 -4.75
C ASN A 104 13.17 1.69 -3.48
N GLY A 105 13.73 2.71 -2.83
CA GLY A 105 14.68 2.53 -1.74
C GLY A 105 14.09 1.81 -0.53
N ILE A 106 12.82 2.08 -0.18
CA ILE A 106 12.10 1.37 0.88
C ILE A 106 11.92 -0.10 0.48
N GLU A 107 11.33 -0.37 -0.68
CA GLU A 107 11.11 -1.73 -1.21
C GLU A 107 12.40 -2.56 -1.20
N ALA A 108 13.49 -2.01 -1.74
CA ALA A 108 14.79 -2.68 -1.83
C ALA A 108 15.35 -3.07 -0.46
N LEU A 109 15.18 -2.23 0.57
CA LEU A 109 15.60 -2.57 1.92
C LEU A 109 14.77 -3.70 2.52
N LEU A 110 13.46 -3.72 2.23
CA LEU A 110 12.54 -4.72 2.72
C LEU A 110 12.72 -6.07 2.03
N SER A 111 12.89 -6.09 0.71
CA SER A 111 13.12 -7.31 -0.07
C SER A 111 14.43 -7.99 0.35
N ILE A 112 15.51 -7.23 0.53
CA ILE A 112 16.78 -7.73 1.10
C ILE A 112 16.56 -8.34 2.49
N ALA A 113 15.79 -7.66 3.35
CA ALA A 113 15.52 -8.17 4.70
C ALA A 113 14.67 -9.45 4.68
N ALA A 114 13.72 -9.57 3.74
CA ALA A 114 12.92 -10.75 3.52
C ALA A 114 13.70 -11.89 2.84
N ARG A 115 14.92 -11.63 2.34
CA ARG A 115 15.66 -12.51 1.41
C ARG A 115 14.84 -12.84 0.17
N HIS A 116 14.02 -11.88 -0.27
CA HIS A 116 13.25 -11.96 -1.48
C HIS A 116 14.19 -11.88 -2.70
N THR A 117 13.92 -12.67 -3.73
CA THR A 117 14.70 -12.73 -4.97
C THR A 117 13.82 -12.80 -6.21
N GLY A 118 12.52 -12.55 -6.05
CA GLY A 118 11.55 -12.46 -7.15
C GLY A 118 11.62 -11.09 -7.84
N ALA A 119 10.66 -10.84 -8.73
CA ALA A 119 10.57 -9.56 -9.41
C ALA A 119 10.05 -8.46 -8.49
N GLU A 120 10.65 -7.27 -8.58
CA GLU A 120 10.30 -6.08 -7.83
C GLU A 120 10.04 -4.93 -8.81
N THR A 121 9.04 -4.09 -8.53
CA THR A 121 8.80 -2.87 -9.30
C THR A 121 8.24 -1.78 -8.40
N ALA A 122 8.73 -0.56 -8.57
CA ALA A 122 8.23 0.59 -7.85
C ALA A 122 7.49 1.55 -8.79
N VAL A 123 6.31 2.01 -8.39
CA VAL A 123 5.46 2.89 -9.19
C VAL A 123 5.00 4.11 -8.40
N ALA A 124 4.76 5.20 -9.13
CA ALA A 124 4.13 6.42 -8.63
C ALA A 124 3.12 6.91 -9.67
N GLY A 125 1.91 7.22 -9.22
CA GLY A 125 0.81 7.71 -10.07
C GLY A 125 0.27 9.07 -9.61
N GLY A 126 1.04 9.83 -8.82
CA GLY A 126 0.55 11.06 -8.20
C GLY A 126 -0.62 10.78 -7.26
N LEU A 127 -1.75 11.46 -7.48
CA LEU A 127 -3.00 11.22 -6.76
C LEU A 127 -3.70 9.91 -7.17
N PHE A 128 -3.20 9.21 -8.19
CA PHE A 128 -3.74 7.93 -8.65
C PHE A 128 -2.73 6.80 -8.47
N THR A 129 -1.88 6.90 -7.45
CA THR A 129 -0.87 5.88 -7.15
C THR A 129 -1.49 4.54 -6.74
N ALA A 130 -2.70 4.54 -6.15
CA ALA A 130 -3.47 3.32 -5.87
C ALA A 130 -3.78 2.56 -7.13
N GLU A 131 -4.33 3.29 -8.08
CA GLU A 131 -4.76 2.79 -9.36
C GLU A 131 -3.54 2.28 -10.14
N ALA A 132 -2.46 3.07 -10.21
CA ALA A 132 -1.22 2.67 -10.87
C ALA A 132 -0.57 1.43 -10.23
N GLY A 133 -0.54 1.36 -8.89
CA GLY A 133 -0.03 0.20 -8.13
C GLY A 133 -0.81 -1.07 -8.41
N PHE A 134 -2.14 -0.98 -8.38
CA PHE A 134 -3.01 -2.12 -8.65
C PHE A 134 -2.96 -2.56 -10.11
N GLU A 135 -2.92 -1.62 -11.07
CA GLU A 135 -2.75 -1.95 -12.49
C GLU A 135 -1.41 -2.67 -12.75
N ALA A 136 -0.31 -2.18 -12.17
CA ALA A 136 0.99 -2.84 -12.26
C ALA A 136 0.96 -4.25 -11.65
N ALA A 137 0.32 -4.40 -10.49
CA ALA A 137 0.19 -5.70 -9.82
C ALA A 137 -0.62 -6.70 -10.66
N VAL A 138 -1.77 -6.28 -11.21
CA VAL A 138 -2.58 -7.13 -12.09
C VAL A 138 -1.83 -7.49 -13.38
N GLY A 139 -1.03 -6.56 -13.92
CA GLY A 139 -0.15 -6.84 -15.05
C GLY A 139 0.84 -7.97 -14.75
N LEU A 140 1.52 -7.92 -13.60
CA LEU A 140 2.47 -8.94 -13.17
C LEU A 140 1.82 -10.30 -12.87
N LEU A 141 0.54 -10.35 -12.51
CA LEU A 141 -0.19 -11.62 -12.37
C LEU A 141 -0.28 -12.42 -13.68
N SER A 142 0.05 -11.81 -14.83
CA SER A 142 0.17 -12.51 -16.11
C SER A 142 1.37 -13.48 -16.14
N GLU A 143 2.43 -13.18 -15.40
CA GLU A 143 3.71 -13.92 -15.36
C GLU A 143 3.94 -14.62 -14.00
N TYR A 144 3.38 -14.06 -12.93
CA TYR A 144 3.56 -14.56 -11.55
C TYR A 144 2.25 -15.09 -10.97
N PRO A 145 2.27 -16.18 -10.18
CA PRO A 145 1.08 -16.71 -9.52
C PRO A 145 0.51 -15.74 -8.46
N ARG A 146 1.37 -14.91 -7.87
CA ARG A 146 1.04 -13.99 -6.79
C ARG A 146 1.79 -12.67 -6.95
N VAL A 147 1.18 -11.60 -6.46
CA VAL A 147 1.82 -10.29 -6.33
C VAL A 147 1.56 -9.72 -4.95
N LEU A 148 2.60 -9.24 -4.28
CA LEU A 148 2.51 -8.43 -3.06
C LEU A 148 2.55 -6.96 -3.44
N LEU A 149 1.40 -6.30 -3.41
CA LEU A 149 1.30 -4.85 -3.59
C LEU A 149 1.51 -4.18 -2.23
N LEU A 150 2.69 -3.59 -2.03
CA LEU A 150 3.02 -2.78 -0.88
C LEU A 150 2.79 -1.31 -1.18
N VAL A 151 1.99 -0.67 -0.36
CA VAL A 151 1.67 0.74 -0.45
C VAL A 151 2.22 1.46 0.77
N ALA A 152 2.88 2.59 0.59
CA ALA A 152 3.25 3.45 1.70
C ALA A 152 3.30 4.92 1.28
N ASP A 153 2.71 5.80 2.08
CA ASP A 153 2.82 7.25 1.89
C ASP A 153 2.79 8.00 3.22
N GLU A 154 3.50 9.13 3.25
CA GLU A 154 3.41 10.13 4.32
C GLU A 154 3.19 11.52 3.73
N ALA A 155 2.65 12.43 4.54
CA ALA A 155 2.69 13.85 4.22
C ALA A 155 4.15 14.31 4.24
N PRO A 156 4.62 15.05 3.24
CA PRO A 156 5.97 15.56 3.21
C PRO A 156 6.06 16.71 4.23
N GLU A 157 7.29 17.05 4.60
CA GLU A 157 7.51 18.16 5.52
C GLU A 157 6.96 19.49 4.97
N SER A 158 6.73 20.44 5.89
CA SER A 158 6.16 21.77 5.64
C SER A 158 6.85 22.62 4.56
N VAL A 159 8.04 22.23 4.09
CA VAL A 159 8.71 22.84 2.91
C VAL A 159 7.84 22.77 1.65
N PHE A 160 6.92 21.81 1.57
CA PHE A 160 5.92 21.71 0.50
C PHE A 160 4.56 22.32 0.85
N GLY A 161 4.45 23.04 1.98
CA GLY A 161 3.23 23.69 2.42
C GLY A 161 2.19 22.75 3.05
N GLU A 162 2.56 21.50 3.37
CA GLU A 162 1.61 20.50 3.88
C GLU A 162 1.50 20.52 5.42
N LYS A 163 0.27 20.34 5.93
CA LYS A 163 -0.03 20.10 7.35
C LYS A 163 0.30 18.65 7.72
N SER A 164 0.57 18.39 9.01
CA SER A 164 0.73 17.04 9.54
C SER A 164 -0.48 16.17 9.16
N ALA A 165 -0.27 15.20 8.26
CA ALA A 165 -1.23 14.14 7.97
C ALA A 165 -0.64 12.80 8.42
N PRO A 166 -1.48 11.84 8.86
CA PRO A 166 -0.98 10.55 9.32
C PRO A 166 -0.28 9.80 8.20
N ALA A 167 0.88 9.22 8.49
CA ALA A 167 1.55 8.32 7.57
C ALA A 167 0.82 6.97 7.57
N PHE A 168 0.82 6.27 6.44
CA PHE A 168 0.21 4.95 6.36
C PHE A 168 1.04 4.01 5.50
N ALA A 169 0.89 2.72 5.78
CA ALA A 169 1.35 1.65 4.91
C ALA A 169 0.34 0.51 4.90
N GLY A 170 0.18 -0.13 3.75
CA GLY A 170 -0.70 -1.29 3.61
C GLY A 170 -0.14 -2.29 2.61
N ALA A 171 -0.54 -3.54 2.75
CA ALA A 171 -0.13 -4.62 1.86
C ALA A 171 -1.34 -5.38 1.35
N MET A 172 -1.40 -5.65 0.05
CA MET A 172 -2.37 -6.54 -0.57
C MET A 172 -1.64 -7.74 -1.17
N LEU A 173 -2.02 -8.95 -0.78
CA LEU A 173 -1.58 -10.15 -1.47
C LEU A 173 -2.61 -10.52 -2.53
N LEU A 174 -2.19 -10.50 -3.80
CA LEU A 174 -3.07 -10.67 -4.95
C LEU A 174 -2.75 -11.97 -5.69
N ALA A 175 -3.78 -12.59 -6.26
CA ALA A 175 -3.66 -13.70 -7.20
C ALA A 175 -4.53 -13.46 -8.43
N ARG A 176 -4.31 -14.25 -9.48
CA ARG A 176 -5.12 -14.22 -10.68
C ARG A 176 -6.57 -14.60 -10.37
N ALA A 177 -7.51 -13.74 -10.77
CA ALA A 177 -8.93 -14.05 -10.78
C ALA A 177 -9.28 -14.98 -11.95
N LYS A 178 -10.29 -15.83 -11.77
CA LYS A 178 -10.82 -16.64 -12.88
C LYS A 178 -11.41 -15.73 -13.97
N PRO A 179 -11.19 -16.02 -15.27
CA PRO A 179 -11.66 -15.17 -16.35
C PRO A 179 -13.17 -14.90 -16.32
N GLU A 180 -13.99 -15.87 -15.92
CA GLU A 180 -15.44 -15.65 -15.82
C GLU A 180 -15.77 -14.64 -14.71
N ALA A 181 -15.21 -14.84 -13.51
CA ALA A 181 -15.47 -13.99 -12.36
C ALA A 181 -14.98 -12.54 -12.57
N ALA A 182 -13.84 -12.38 -13.24
CA ALA A 182 -13.32 -11.08 -13.66
C ALA A 182 -14.22 -10.35 -14.67
N ARG A 183 -14.93 -11.07 -15.55
CA ARG A 183 -15.91 -10.46 -16.46
C ARG A 183 -17.17 -10.04 -15.70
N THR A 184 -17.70 -10.92 -14.85
CA THR A 184 -18.92 -10.68 -14.08
C THR A 184 -18.79 -9.45 -13.18
N ILE A 185 -17.71 -9.35 -12.39
CA ILE A 185 -17.51 -8.21 -11.49
C ILE A 185 -17.46 -6.86 -12.24
N CYS A 186 -16.93 -6.86 -13.47
CA CYS A 186 -16.84 -5.67 -14.30
C CYS A 186 -18.12 -5.33 -15.07
N GLU A 187 -19.05 -6.26 -15.25
CA GLU A 187 -20.23 -6.11 -16.14
C GLU A 187 -21.55 -6.05 -15.39
N THR A 188 -21.74 -6.94 -14.41
CA THR A 188 -22.99 -7.09 -13.66
C THR A 188 -22.85 -6.70 -12.20
N GLY A 189 -21.66 -6.29 -11.77
CA GLY A 189 -21.32 -6.04 -10.37
C GLY A 189 -20.82 -7.30 -9.67
N ALA A 190 -20.46 -7.14 -8.40
CA ALA A 190 -19.83 -8.16 -7.57
C ALA A 190 -20.65 -9.47 -7.48
N PRO A 191 -20.15 -10.59 -8.04
CA PRO A 191 -20.78 -11.88 -7.77
C PRO A 191 -20.61 -12.28 -6.29
N GLU A 192 -21.59 -13.00 -5.74
CA GLU A 192 -21.40 -13.74 -4.47
C GLU A 192 -20.35 -14.85 -4.70
N GLY A 193 -19.38 -14.99 -3.79
CA GLY A 193 -18.39 -16.07 -3.88
C GLY A 193 -16.99 -15.70 -3.39
N GLU A 194 -16.10 -15.32 -4.31
CA GLU A 194 -14.64 -15.20 -4.09
C GLU A 194 -14.24 -13.73 -3.83
N PRO A 195 -13.25 -13.45 -2.94
CA PRO A 195 -12.79 -12.08 -2.68
C PRO A 195 -12.07 -11.50 -3.90
N LEU A 196 -12.79 -10.71 -4.70
CA LEU A 196 -12.30 -10.07 -5.90
C LEU A 196 -12.27 -8.56 -5.73
N VAL A 197 -11.24 -7.94 -6.31
CA VAL A 197 -11.12 -6.49 -6.48
C VAL A 197 -10.88 -6.24 -7.96
N ALA A 198 -11.55 -5.24 -8.52
CA ALA A 198 -11.34 -4.82 -9.89
C ALA A 198 -11.28 -3.29 -9.99
N LEU A 199 -10.52 -2.85 -10.99
CA LEU A 199 -10.35 -1.46 -11.36
C LEU A 199 -10.56 -1.34 -12.86
N PHE A 200 -11.34 -0.34 -13.26
CA PHE A 200 -11.50 0.00 -14.67
C PHE A 200 -11.56 1.51 -14.84
N THR A 201 -11.22 1.95 -16.04
CA THR A 201 -11.27 3.35 -16.43
C THR A 201 -12.34 3.60 -17.46
N ARG A 202 -13.03 4.74 -17.34
CA ARG A 202 -13.97 5.26 -18.33
C ARG A 202 -13.82 6.77 -18.47
N PRO A 203 -14.31 7.39 -19.57
CA PRO A 203 -14.42 8.84 -19.63
C PRO A 203 -15.22 9.38 -18.44
N ARG A 204 -14.77 10.51 -17.88
CA ARG A 204 -15.50 11.23 -16.83
C ARG A 204 -16.78 11.82 -17.44
N ALA A 205 -17.92 11.63 -16.78
CA ALA A 205 -19.18 12.26 -17.15
C ALA A 205 -19.19 13.75 -16.76
N GLU A 206 -20.05 14.55 -17.39
CA GLU A 206 -20.07 16.00 -17.18
C GLU A 206 -20.48 16.40 -15.76
N ASP A 207 -21.36 15.62 -15.14
CA ASP A 207 -21.90 15.79 -13.79
C ASP A 207 -20.99 15.25 -12.67
N GLU A 208 -19.94 14.51 -13.02
CA GLU A 208 -19.01 13.97 -12.04
C GLU A 208 -17.98 15.00 -11.56
N THR A 209 -17.94 15.21 -10.24
CA THR A 209 -16.98 16.10 -9.60
C THR A 209 -15.55 15.55 -9.73
N ILE A 210 -14.63 16.40 -10.21
CA ILE A 210 -13.19 16.10 -10.23
C ILE A 210 -12.70 15.96 -8.79
N ASP A 211 -11.79 15.01 -8.54
CA ASP A 211 -11.18 14.83 -7.23
C ASP A 211 -10.61 16.16 -6.72
N ALA A 212 -11.13 16.68 -5.61
CA ALA A 212 -10.80 18.00 -5.07
C ALA A 212 -9.30 18.15 -4.77
N ARG A 213 -8.58 17.04 -4.58
CA ARG A 213 -7.13 17.03 -4.35
C ARG A 213 -6.33 17.43 -5.60
N LEU A 214 -6.92 17.37 -6.79
CA LEU A 214 -6.29 17.85 -8.03
C LEU A 214 -6.23 19.37 -8.10
N THR A 215 -7.13 20.06 -7.40
CA THR A 215 -7.14 21.52 -7.27
C THR A 215 -6.45 21.99 -6.00
N GLU A 216 -6.63 21.26 -4.90
CA GLU A 216 -6.02 21.55 -3.59
C GLU A 216 -5.18 20.36 -3.13
N PRO A 217 -3.97 20.15 -3.68
CA PRO A 217 -3.15 18.98 -3.36
C PRO A 217 -2.52 19.05 -1.96
N ALA A 218 -2.55 20.21 -1.31
CA ALA A 218 -1.89 20.45 -0.04
C ALA A 218 -2.60 19.72 1.12
N GLY A 219 -1.86 18.84 1.81
CA GLY A 219 -2.39 18.05 2.93
C GLY A 219 -3.26 16.86 2.52
N ALA A 220 -3.43 16.62 1.23
CA ALA A 220 -4.06 15.43 0.72
C ALA A 220 -3.09 14.24 0.85
N LEU A 221 -3.37 13.35 1.80
CA LEU A 221 -2.87 11.98 1.69
C LEU A 221 -3.26 11.43 0.32
N SER A 222 -2.45 10.52 -0.19
CA SER A 222 -2.87 9.79 -1.37
C SER A 222 -4.21 9.12 -1.03
N ALA A 223 -5.23 9.42 -1.83
CA ALA A 223 -6.03 8.46 -2.56
C ALA A 223 -6.07 7.01 -2.03
N LEU A 224 -4.90 6.43 -1.92
CA LEU A 224 -4.60 5.11 -1.38
C LEU A 224 -5.27 4.88 -0.03
N ARG A 225 -5.24 5.82 0.92
CA ARG A 225 -5.90 5.62 2.22
C ARG A 225 -7.41 5.41 2.06
N GLU A 226 -8.06 6.14 1.15
CA GLU A 226 -9.49 5.96 0.86
C GLU A 226 -9.76 4.62 0.20
N VAL A 227 -8.88 4.15 -0.69
CA VAL A 227 -9.02 2.82 -1.30
C VAL A 227 -8.94 1.72 -0.23
N PHE A 228 -7.99 1.80 0.72
CA PHE A 228 -7.89 0.82 1.80
C PHE A 228 -9.10 0.89 2.76
N ALA A 229 -9.54 2.09 3.15
CA ALA A 229 -10.75 2.24 3.98
C ALA A 229 -11.99 1.70 3.26
N TRP A 230 -12.14 2.01 1.97
CA TRP A 230 -13.21 1.47 1.13
C TRP A 230 -13.15 -0.05 1.02
N LEU A 231 -11.96 -0.68 0.99
CA LEU A 231 -11.82 -2.14 0.97
C LEU A 231 -12.33 -2.81 2.25
N GLU A 232 -12.36 -2.11 3.38
CA GLU A 232 -12.91 -2.60 4.65
C GLU A 232 -14.44 -2.40 4.75
N GLU A 233 -15.02 -1.42 4.04
CA GLU A 233 -16.46 -1.12 4.09
C GLU A 233 -17.35 -2.18 3.40
N GLU A 234 -18.20 -2.90 4.12
CA GLU A 234 -19.00 -4.00 3.56
C GLU A 234 -20.06 -3.54 2.53
N ASP A 235 -20.73 -2.42 2.78
CA ASP A 235 -21.90 -1.98 2.02
C ASP A 235 -21.62 -1.01 0.86
N THR A 236 -20.34 -0.75 0.57
CA THR A 236 -19.93 0.18 -0.49
C THR A 236 -19.30 -0.58 -1.67
N PRO A 237 -20.07 -0.99 -2.69
CA PRO A 237 -19.57 -1.84 -3.78
C PRO A 237 -18.71 -1.12 -4.81
N LEU A 238 -18.76 0.22 -4.84
CA LEU A 238 -18.07 1.05 -5.82
C LEU A 238 -17.36 2.22 -5.16
N LEU A 239 -16.13 2.49 -5.61
CA LEU A 239 -15.42 3.73 -5.32
C LEU A 239 -14.98 4.36 -6.65
N THR A 240 -15.50 5.55 -6.95
CA THR A 240 -15.15 6.28 -8.18
C THR A 240 -14.28 7.47 -7.87
N ARG A 241 -13.16 7.59 -8.58
CA ARG A 241 -12.21 8.69 -8.43
C ARG A 241 -11.95 9.34 -9.79
N CYS A 242 -12.31 10.61 -9.89
CA CYS A 242 -12.30 11.33 -11.15
C CYS A 242 -11.03 12.18 -11.30
N ASP A 243 -10.21 11.84 -12.28
CA ASP A 243 -9.24 12.77 -12.86
C ASP A 243 -9.96 13.78 -13.78
N ARG A 244 -9.22 14.72 -14.39
CA ARG A 244 -9.77 15.75 -15.27
C ARG A 244 -10.60 15.20 -16.42
N ARG A 245 -10.21 14.03 -16.96
CA ARG A 245 -10.84 13.43 -18.16
C ARG A 245 -11.29 11.99 -17.98
N VAL A 246 -10.83 11.31 -16.94
CA VAL A 246 -11.01 9.87 -16.75
C VAL A 246 -11.54 9.63 -15.35
N ALA A 247 -12.50 8.73 -15.21
CA ALA A 247 -12.93 8.17 -13.94
C ALA A 247 -12.28 6.80 -13.75
N HIS A 248 -11.58 6.64 -12.63
CA HIS A 248 -11.11 5.36 -12.12
C HIS A 248 -12.20 4.78 -11.23
N VAL A 249 -12.72 3.61 -11.57
CA VAL A 249 -13.81 2.97 -10.87
C VAL A 249 -13.33 1.66 -10.28
N TRP A 250 -13.31 1.61 -8.97
CA TRP A 250 -13.03 0.43 -8.17
C TRP A 250 -14.32 -0.31 -7.87
N THR A 251 -14.25 -1.63 -7.83
CA THR A 251 -15.32 -2.50 -7.37
C THR A 251 -14.78 -3.72 -6.66
N LYS A 252 -15.51 -4.24 -5.68
CA LYS A 252 -15.11 -5.41 -4.88
C LYS A 252 -16.30 -6.30 -4.55
N THR A 253 -16.04 -7.57 -4.26
CA THR A 253 -17.04 -8.51 -3.73
C THR A 253 -17.15 -8.46 -2.21
N LYS A 254 -18.34 -8.74 -1.67
CA LYS A 254 -18.59 -8.81 -0.22
C LYS A 254 -17.81 -9.92 0.50
N ALA A 255 -17.52 -11.03 -0.19
CA ALA A 255 -16.87 -12.22 0.36
C ALA A 255 -15.50 -11.99 1.03
N PHE A 256 -14.89 -10.81 0.89
CA PHE A 256 -13.66 -10.46 1.59
C PHE A 256 -13.91 -10.02 3.05
N CYS A 257 -15.04 -9.36 3.34
CA CYS A 257 -15.34 -8.85 4.67
C CYS A 257 -15.66 -9.98 5.66
N ASP A 258 -16.30 -11.06 5.20
CA ASP A 258 -16.71 -12.20 6.03
C ASP A 258 -15.52 -13.05 6.56
N ASP A 259 -14.44 -13.18 5.79
CA ASP A 259 -13.21 -13.87 6.24
C ASP A 259 -12.35 -12.98 7.16
N PHE A 260 -12.49 -11.65 7.09
CA PHE A 260 -11.72 -10.69 7.90
C PHE A 260 -12.13 -10.72 9.39
N ASP A 261 -13.42 -10.87 9.68
CA ASP A 261 -13.95 -10.96 11.06
C ASP A 261 -13.58 -12.27 11.78
N SER A 262 -13.09 -13.27 11.05
CA SER A 262 -12.57 -14.52 11.63
C SER A 262 -11.13 -14.38 12.18
N ALA A 263 -10.44 -13.29 11.84
CA ALA A 263 -9.13 -12.95 12.38
C ALA A 263 -9.31 -12.03 13.59
N GLU A 264 -9.41 -12.63 14.77
CA GLU A 264 -9.56 -11.92 16.05
C GLU A 264 -8.61 -10.72 16.16
N THR A 265 -9.19 -9.53 16.32
CA THR A 265 -8.52 -8.38 16.94
C THR A 265 -7.81 -8.84 18.21
N PRO A 266 -6.49 -8.65 18.37
CA PRO A 266 -5.83 -9.01 19.61
C PRO A 266 -6.33 -8.09 20.71
N GLU A 267 -7.22 -8.61 21.55
CA GLU A 267 -7.59 -7.97 22.81
C GLU A 267 -6.30 -7.71 23.61
N ALA A 268 -6.17 -6.49 24.13
CA ALA A 268 -5.10 -6.15 25.04
C ALA A 268 -5.11 -7.12 26.23
N PRO A 269 -3.97 -7.73 26.62
CA PRO A 269 -3.96 -8.76 27.65
C PRO A 269 -4.54 -8.24 28.97
N GLU A 270 -5.57 -8.93 29.45
CA GLU A 270 -6.37 -8.64 30.65
C GLU A 270 -5.62 -8.90 31.96
N SER A 271 -4.29 -8.77 32.00
CA SER A 271 -3.48 -8.95 33.21
C SER A 271 -3.02 -7.63 33.85
N ALA A 272 -3.59 -6.48 33.46
CA ALA A 272 -3.37 -5.19 34.10
C ALA A 272 -4.53 -4.74 35.01
N ARG A 273 -5.48 -5.64 35.31
CA ARG A 273 -6.50 -5.43 36.34
C ARG A 273 -6.36 -6.55 37.38
N VAL A 274 -6.16 -6.13 38.62
CA VAL A 274 -6.09 -6.91 39.86
C VAL A 274 -4.67 -7.31 40.32
N ARG A 275 -4.17 -6.43 41.20
CA ARG A 275 -3.16 -6.57 42.28
C ARG A 275 -1.69 -6.73 41.91
#